data_AF-A0AAU2NPN7-F1
#
_entry.id   AF-A0AAU2NPN7-F1
#
_cell.length_a   1.000
_cell.length_b   1.000
_cell.length_c   1.000
_cell.angle_alpha   90.00
_cell.angle_beta   90.00
_cell.angle_gamma   90.00
#
_symmetry.space_group_name_H-M   'P 1'
#
loop_
_entity.id
_entity.type
_entity.pdbx_description
1 polymer ?
#
loop_
_entity_poly.entity_id
_entity_poly.type
_entity_poly.pdbx_seq_one_letter_code
_entity_poly.pdbx_strand_id
1 'polypeptide(L)'
;MLARDYGYRVSERPAGEVTPHTLEALDSAVAEVRRQVGRDAIAGYVLGGIPLGIGGWAWAGPGAAFIGALLGAAIMSSLFGAITKGRIGVLEARRKILVEQPWQVWPCRLVDVSGSVPRRVLLLAPDGTVAAAYQNLPESAWLGMTDGRGLIWFAGDIRFNAVAAMPGGDPWWEVQPAPAPAPTGALQAEIQEQLVREAVQFTFDQWFS
;
A
#
# COMPACT_ATOMS: atom_id res chain seq x y z
N MET A 1 11.13 16.31 0.18
CA MET A 1 9.70 15.96 0.39
C MET A 1 8.91 16.90 -0.49
N LEU A 2 8.37 16.38 -1.59
CA LEU A 2 7.80 17.23 -2.67
C LEU A 2 6.67 18.13 -2.19
N ALA A 3 5.87 17.71 -1.21
CA ALA A 3 4.75 18.54 -0.73
C ALA A 3 5.20 19.91 -0.22
N ARG A 4 6.35 20.00 0.48
CA ARG A 4 6.88 21.31 0.93
C ARG A 4 7.30 22.19 -0.24
N ASP A 5 7.86 21.60 -1.28
CA ASP A 5 8.29 22.31 -2.49
C ASP A 5 7.08 22.90 -3.25
N TYR A 6 5.92 22.24 -3.15
CA TYR A 6 4.63 22.73 -3.65
C TYR A 6 3.87 23.62 -2.65
N GLY A 7 4.44 23.94 -1.48
CA GLY A 7 3.77 24.76 -0.47
C GLY A 7 2.63 24.05 0.28
N TYR A 8 2.54 22.73 0.18
CA TYR A 8 1.56 21.93 0.90
C TYR A 8 1.99 21.63 2.34
N ARG A 9 1.00 21.37 3.19
CA ARG A 9 1.22 21.04 4.60
C ARG A 9 1.79 19.64 4.74
N VAL A 10 2.73 19.53 5.68
CA VAL A 10 3.39 18.28 6.06
C VAL A 10 3.35 18.19 7.57
N SER A 11 3.00 17.03 8.12
CA SER A 11 2.99 16.83 9.56
C SER A 11 4.39 17.04 10.15
N GLU A 12 4.45 17.58 11.36
CA GLU A 12 5.73 17.78 12.06
C GLU A 12 6.33 16.45 12.54
N ARG A 13 5.44 15.50 12.88
CA ARG A 13 5.79 14.17 13.36
C ARG A 13 5.66 13.13 12.26
N PRO A 14 6.37 11.99 12.36
CA PRO A 14 6.23 10.87 11.44
C PRO A 14 4.80 10.34 11.37
N ALA A 15 4.43 9.79 10.22
CA ALA A 15 3.08 9.31 9.94
C ALA A 15 2.58 8.31 10.99
N GLY A 16 3.43 7.37 11.41
CA GLY A 16 3.11 6.37 12.43
C GLY A 16 2.85 6.94 13.83
N GLU A 17 3.38 8.11 14.16
CA GLU A 17 3.08 8.78 15.44
C GLU A 17 1.79 9.59 15.40
N VAL A 18 1.47 10.17 14.23
CA VAL A 18 0.23 10.91 14.01
C VAL A 18 -0.96 9.95 13.95
N THR A 19 -0.80 8.81 13.28
CA THR A 19 -1.85 7.80 13.11
C THR A 19 -1.36 6.43 13.61
N PRO A 20 -1.32 6.22 14.94
CA PRO A 20 -0.75 5.00 15.53
C PRO A 20 -1.52 3.73 15.13
N HIS A 21 -2.84 3.82 14.96
CA HIS A 21 -3.67 2.69 14.53
C HIS A 21 -3.25 2.13 13.15
N THR A 22 -2.78 2.98 12.22
CA THR A 22 -2.25 2.56 10.91
C THR A 22 -1.00 1.68 11.09
N LEU A 23 -0.11 2.09 12.00
CA LEU A 23 1.12 1.37 12.32
C LEU A 23 0.81 0.07 13.07
N GLU A 24 -0.12 0.08 14.02
CA GLU A 24 -0.58 -1.10 14.76
C GLU A 24 -1.23 -2.16 13.85
N ALA A 25 -2.04 -1.71 12.88
CA ALA A 25 -2.64 -2.59 11.88
C ALA A 25 -1.55 -3.26 11.02
N LEU A 26 -0.51 -2.52 10.66
CA LEU A 26 0.61 -3.05 9.89
C LEU A 26 1.49 -3.99 10.72
N ASP A 27 1.76 -3.67 11.98
CA ASP A 27 2.49 -4.54 12.91
C ASP A 27 1.74 -5.83 13.17
N SER A 28 0.41 -5.76 13.29
CA SER A 28 -0.47 -6.93 13.40
C SER A 28 -0.43 -7.79 12.13
N ALA A 29 -0.45 -7.17 10.95
CA ALA A 29 -0.32 -7.88 9.68
C ALA A 29 1.05 -8.58 9.55
N VAL A 30 2.15 -7.92 9.94
CA VAL A 30 3.49 -8.53 9.96
C VAL A 30 3.53 -9.71 10.93
N ALA A 31 2.97 -9.56 12.13
CA ALA A 31 2.92 -10.62 13.12
C ALA A 31 2.12 -11.85 12.62
N GLU A 32 1.00 -11.62 11.95
CA GLU A 32 0.18 -12.69 11.39
C GLU A 32 0.90 -13.44 10.26
N VAL A 33 1.54 -12.71 9.34
CA VAL A 33 2.36 -13.33 8.28
C VAL A 33 3.54 -14.11 8.88
N ARG A 34 4.17 -13.62 9.96
CA ARG A 34 5.23 -14.35 10.67
C ARG A 34 4.72 -15.63 11.33
N ARG A 35 3.51 -15.63 11.90
CA ARG A 35 2.88 -16.86 12.44
C ARG A 35 2.61 -17.89 11.35
N GLN A 36 2.31 -17.42 10.14
CA GLN A 36 2.06 -18.30 8.99
C GLN A 36 3.29 -19.13 8.60
N VAL A 37 4.51 -18.63 8.83
CA VAL A 37 5.77 -19.37 8.60
C VAL A 37 5.78 -20.74 9.29
N GLY A 38 5.26 -20.84 10.51
CA GLY A 38 5.17 -22.11 11.23
C GLY A 38 4.17 -23.09 10.61
N ARG A 39 3.06 -22.58 10.04
CA ARG A 39 2.05 -23.39 9.34
C ARG A 39 2.56 -23.83 7.97
N ASP A 40 3.33 -22.98 7.30
CA ASP A 40 3.94 -23.25 5.99
C ASP A 40 4.93 -24.43 6.05
N ALA A 41 5.65 -24.61 7.16
CA ALA A 41 6.52 -25.76 7.36
C ALA A 41 5.73 -27.09 7.41
N ILE A 42 4.58 -27.09 8.09
CA ILE A 42 3.68 -28.26 8.15
C ILE A 42 3.07 -28.50 6.76
N ALA A 43 2.61 -27.45 6.08
CA ALA A 43 2.07 -27.56 4.73
C ALA A 43 3.12 -28.07 3.73
N GLY A 44 4.37 -27.62 3.84
CA GLY A 44 5.49 -28.11 3.04
C GLY A 44 5.75 -29.60 3.22
N TYR A 45 5.70 -30.10 4.46
CA TYR A 45 5.79 -31.53 4.73
C TYR A 45 4.60 -32.33 4.15
N VAL A 46 3.37 -31.84 4.32
CA VAL A 46 2.17 -32.53 3.82
C VAL A 46 2.12 -32.56 2.29
N LEU A 47 2.43 -31.45 1.63
CA LEU A 47 2.30 -31.30 0.17
C LEU A 47 3.53 -31.82 -0.59
N GLY A 48 4.72 -31.66 -0.02
CA GLY A 48 5.97 -32.12 -0.65
C GLY A 48 6.44 -33.46 -0.10
N GLY A 49 6.46 -33.58 1.22
CA GLY A 49 7.04 -34.73 1.90
C GLY A 49 6.22 -36.02 1.75
N ILE A 50 4.91 -35.98 1.98
CA ILE A 50 4.08 -37.18 1.89
C ILE A 50 4.06 -37.77 0.45
N PRO A 51 3.81 -36.99 -0.62
CA PRO A 51 3.74 -37.55 -1.97
C PRO A 51 5.08 -38.09 -2.47
N LEU A 52 6.18 -37.37 -2.21
CA LEU A 52 7.52 -37.83 -2.60
C LEU A 52 8.01 -38.99 -1.73
N GLY A 53 7.58 -39.07 -0.47
CA GLY A 53 7.83 -40.23 0.38
C GLY A 53 7.12 -41.48 -0.12
N ILE A 54 5.84 -41.37 -0.50
CA ILE A 54 5.08 -42.48 -1.11
C ILE A 54 5.72 -42.91 -2.43
N GLY A 55 6.07 -41.96 -3.31
CA GLY A 55 6.74 -42.24 -4.58
C GLY A 55 8.10 -42.91 -4.40
N GLY A 56 8.90 -42.42 -3.45
CA GLY A 56 10.20 -43.01 -3.10
C GLY A 56 10.06 -44.43 -2.54
N TRP A 57 9.04 -44.68 -1.71
CA TRP A 57 8.76 -46.01 -1.18
C TRP A 57 8.41 -47.01 -2.28
N ALA A 58 7.50 -46.63 -3.18
CA ALA A 58 7.04 -47.46 -4.28
C ALA A 58 8.15 -47.81 -5.27
N TRP A 59 9.15 -46.95 -5.43
CA TRP A 59 10.23 -47.12 -6.40
C TRP A 59 11.45 -47.87 -5.85
N ALA A 60 11.91 -47.52 -4.65
CA ALA A 60 13.20 -47.98 -4.12
C ALA A 60 13.18 -48.34 -2.63
N GLY A 61 11.98 -48.51 -2.05
CA GLY A 61 11.81 -49.01 -0.69
C GLY A 61 11.97 -47.94 0.42
N PRO A 62 12.02 -48.36 1.68
CA PRO A 62 11.85 -47.45 2.84
C PRO A 62 12.91 -46.35 2.94
N GLY A 63 14.16 -46.62 2.55
CA GLY A 63 15.23 -45.62 2.57
C GLY A 63 14.98 -44.48 1.57
N ALA A 64 14.49 -44.81 0.38
CA ALA A 64 14.09 -43.82 -0.63
C ALA A 64 12.84 -43.04 -0.22
N ALA A 65 11.91 -43.68 0.51
CA ALA A 65 10.75 -42.99 1.08
C ALA A 65 11.16 -41.86 2.03
N PHE A 66 12.11 -42.13 2.93
CA PHE A 66 12.60 -41.14 3.87
C PHE A 66 13.30 -39.97 3.16
N ILE A 67 14.18 -40.26 2.20
CA ILE A 67 14.89 -39.25 1.42
C ILE A 67 13.91 -38.41 0.58
N GLY A 68 12.95 -39.05 -0.09
CA GLY A 68 11.91 -38.38 -0.86
C GLY A 68 11.06 -37.45 0.01
N ALA A 69 10.68 -37.91 1.20
CA ALA A 69 9.91 -37.10 2.13
C ALA A 69 10.69 -35.88 2.64
N LEU A 70 11.96 -36.03 2.99
CA LEU A 70 12.81 -34.92 3.41
C LEU A 70 13.03 -33.91 2.27
N LEU A 71 13.35 -34.37 1.07
CA LEU A 71 13.57 -33.50 -0.09
C LEU A 71 12.30 -32.74 -0.46
N GLY A 72 11.16 -33.44 -0.50
CA GLY A 72 9.87 -32.83 -0.79
C GLY A 72 9.49 -31.77 0.23
N ALA A 73 9.63 -32.08 1.51
CA ALA A 73 9.36 -31.13 2.59
C ALA A 73 10.29 -29.91 2.51
N ALA A 74 11.59 -30.11 2.26
CA ALA A 74 12.57 -29.04 2.15
C ALA A 74 12.29 -28.10 0.96
N ILE A 75 12.01 -28.65 -0.23
CA ILE A 75 11.70 -27.86 -1.43
C ILE A 75 10.44 -27.02 -1.20
N MET A 76 9.35 -27.65 -0.74
CA MET A 76 8.08 -26.95 -0.55
C MET A 76 8.18 -25.91 0.57
N SER A 77 8.85 -26.21 1.67
CA SER A 77 9.05 -25.25 2.76
C SER A 77 9.91 -24.05 2.33
N SER A 78 10.88 -24.27 1.44
CA SER A 78 11.68 -23.19 0.85
C SER A 78 10.82 -22.27 -0.03
N LEU A 79 9.96 -22.84 -0.88
CA LEU A 79 9.05 -22.08 -1.74
C LEU A 79 8.06 -21.23 -0.92
N PHE A 80 7.38 -21.84 0.06
CA PHE A 80 6.50 -21.09 0.95
C PHE A 80 7.26 -20.03 1.75
N GLY A 81 8.43 -20.39 2.28
CA GLY A 81 9.31 -19.47 2.99
C GLY A 81 9.71 -18.25 2.15
N ALA A 82 9.99 -18.43 0.86
CA ALA A 82 10.30 -17.32 -0.05
C ALA A 82 9.10 -16.38 -0.28
N ILE A 83 7.91 -16.94 -0.48
CA ILE A 83 6.67 -16.16 -0.62
C ILE A 83 6.39 -15.34 0.65
N THR A 84 6.49 -16.00 1.81
CA THR A 84 6.22 -15.37 3.11
C THR A 84 7.27 -14.30 3.43
N LYS A 85 8.56 -14.55 3.17
CA LYS A 85 9.62 -13.52 3.27
C LYS A 85 9.37 -12.33 2.36
N GLY A 86 8.93 -12.54 1.12
CA GLY A 86 8.58 -11.46 0.20
C GLY A 86 7.46 -10.58 0.73
N ARG A 87 6.39 -11.19 1.27
CA ARG A 87 5.28 -10.47 1.92
C ARG A 87 5.75 -9.66 3.13
N ILE A 88 6.56 -10.25 3.99
CA ILE A 88 7.14 -9.56 5.16
C ILE A 88 7.97 -8.36 4.70
N GLY A 89 8.84 -8.52 3.69
CA GLY A 89 9.66 -7.44 3.17
C GLY A 89 8.85 -6.26 2.64
N VAL A 90 7.73 -6.52 1.96
CA VAL A 90 6.82 -5.46 1.49
C VAL A 90 6.16 -4.74 2.68
N LEU A 91 5.68 -5.47 3.68
CA LEU A 91 5.07 -4.87 4.87
C LEU A 91 6.08 -4.07 5.70
N GLU A 92 7.31 -4.59 5.87
CA GLU A 92 8.39 -3.90 6.58
C GLU A 92 8.84 -2.64 5.84
N ALA A 93 8.87 -2.64 4.51
CA ALA A 93 9.14 -1.43 3.72
C ALA A 93 8.08 -0.35 3.96
N ARG A 94 6.79 -0.74 3.98
CA ARG A 94 5.69 0.18 4.31
C ARG A 94 5.80 0.71 5.73
N ARG A 95 6.17 -0.17 6.67
CA ARG A 95 6.34 0.19 8.09
C ARG A 95 7.44 1.21 8.24
N LYS A 96 8.56 0.99 7.55
CA LYS A 96 9.68 1.92 7.52
C LYS A 96 9.25 3.29 7.01
N ILE A 97 8.46 3.34 5.93
CA ILE A 97 7.91 4.60 5.42
C ILE A 97 7.07 5.31 6.49
N LEU A 98 6.14 4.62 7.15
CA LEU A 98 5.29 5.25 8.17
C LEU A 98 6.07 5.73 9.41
N VAL A 99 7.10 5.00 9.81
CA VAL A 99 7.94 5.36 10.98
C VAL A 99 8.89 6.51 10.66
N GLU A 100 9.39 6.61 9.43
CA GLU A 100 10.42 7.59 9.07
C GLU A 100 9.88 8.85 8.39
N GLN A 101 8.74 8.75 7.70
CA GLN A 101 8.23 9.81 6.84
C GLN A 101 6.98 10.47 7.45
N PRO A 102 6.88 11.81 7.43
CA PRO A 102 5.68 12.51 7.84
C PRO A 102 4.55 12.36 6.80
N TRP A 103 3.31 12.58 7.25
CA TRP A 103 2.17 12.73 6.37
C TRP A 103 2.26 14.04 5.59
N GLN A 104 2.08 13.96 4.28
CA GLN A 104 1.98 15.08 3.36
C GLN A 104 0.55 15.14 2.82
N VAL A 105 -0.09 16.31 2.84
CA VAL A 105 -1.47 16.43 2.36
C VAL A 105 -1.48 16.88 0.91
N TRP A 106 -2.16 16.09 0.09
CA TRP A 106 -2.27 16.33 -1.34
C TRP A 106 -3.73 16.51 -1.74
N PRO A 107 -4.07 17.64 -2.39
CA PRO A 107 -5.32 17.75 -3.12
C PRO A 107 -5.32 16.73 -4.26
N CYS A 108 -6.45 16.05 -4.43
CA CYS A 108 -6.57 15.03 -5.46
C CYS A 108 -7.90 15.10 -6.22
N ARG A 109 -7.88 14.52 -7.41
CA ARG A 109 -9.03 14.36 -8.29
C ARG A 109 -9.13 12.94 -8.82
N LEU A 110 -10.34 12.40 -8.86
CA LEU A 110 -10.63 11.11 -9.47
C LEU A 110 -10.75 11.24 -10.99
N VAL A 111 -10.08 10.33 -11.69
CA VAL A 111 -10.27 10.12 -13.13
C VAL A 111 -11.14 8.89 -13.26
N ASP A 112 -12.36 9.13 -13.72
CA ASP A 112 -13.45 8.15 -13.86
C ASP A 112 -14.31 7.94 -12.61
N VAL A 113 -15.28 8.85 -12.43
CA VAL A 113 -16.35 8.77 -11.41
C VAL A 113 -17.44 7.78 -11.84
N SER A 114 -17.38 7.25 -13.06
CA SER A 114 -18.39 6.31 -13.59
C SER A 114 -18.32 4.90 -12.96
N GLY A 115 -17.36 4.64 -12.07
CA GLY A 115 -17.23 3.39 -11.33
C GLY A 115 -16.46 2.29 -12.06
N SER A 116 -15.88 2.59 -13.22
CA SER A 116 -15.01 1.66 -13.96
C SER A 116 -13.69 1.40 -13.21
N VAL A 117 -13.20 0.17 -13.27
CA VAL A 117 -11.88 -0.24 -12.74
C VAL A 117 -10.89 -0.21 -13.91
N PRO A 118 -9.65 0.32 -13.74
CA PRO A 118 -9.03 0.77 -12.49
C PRO A 118 -9.40 2.21 -12.09
N ARG A 119 -9.81 2.37 -10.83
CA ARG A 119 -10.03 3.69 -10.20
C ARG A 119 -8.69 4.41 -10.09
N ARG A 120 -8.61 5.60 -10.69
CA ARG A 120 -7.40 6.42 -10.72
C ARG A 120 -7.57 7.69 -9.92
N VAL A 121 -6.51 8.08 -9.24
CA VAL A 121 -6.42 9.35 -8.53
C VAL A 121 -5.26 10.16 -9.04
N LEU A 122 -5.50 11.44 -9.31
CA LEU A 122 -4.51 12.43 -9.69
C LEU A 122 -4.21 13.29 -8.47
N LEU A 123 -2.94 13.42 -8.13
CA LEU A 123 -2.49 14.46 -7.21
C LEU A 123 -2.27 15.75 -7.98
N LEU A 124 -2.76 16.84 -7.42
CA LEU A 124 -2.71 18.14 -8.04
C LEU A 124 -1.57 18.96 -7.44
N ALA A 125 -0.85 19.68 -8.29
CA ALA A 125 0.01 20.78 -7.91
C ALA A 125 -0.84 22.05 -7.65
N PRO A 126 -0.27 23.09 -7.02
CA PRO A 126 -1.01 24.29 -6.65
C PRO A 126 -1.62 24.98 -7.86
N ASP A 127 -0.97 24.95 -9.01
CA ASP A 127 -1.46 25.49 -10.29
C ASP A 127 -2.54 24.62 -10.96
N GLY A 128 -3.03 23.59 -10.27
CA GLY A 128 -4.01 22.63 -10.78
C GLY A 128 -3.45 21.61 -11.77
N THR A 129 -2.15 21.63 -12.07
CA THR A 129 -1.53 20.62 -12.93
C THR A 129 -1.40 19.28 -12.19
N VAL A 130 -1.24 18.18 -12.94
CA VAL A 130 -1.09 16.85 -12.36
C VAL A 130 0.34 16.65 -11.90
N ALA A 131 0.56 16.58 -10.58
CA ALA A 131 1.86 16.30 -9.99
C ALA A 131 2.21 14.80 -10.06
N ALA A 132 1.23 13.94 -9.81
CA ALA A 132 1.38 12.49 -9.88
C ALA A 132 0.02 11.82 -10.16
N ALA A 133 0.05 10.60 -10.66
CA ALA A 133 -1.15 9.79 -10.86
C ALA A 133 -0.93 8.40 -10.26
N TYR A 134 -1.98 7.85 -9.65
CA TYR A 134 -1.96 6.52 -9.06
C TYR A 134 -3.19 5.72 -9.42
N GLN A 135 -3.05 4.41 -9.31
CA GLN A 135 -4.12 3.43 -9.46
C GLN A 135 -4.36 2.66 -8.16
N ASN A 136 -5.40 1.81 -8.15
CA ASN A 136 -5.80 0.94 -7.04
C ASN A 136 -6.31 1.68 -5.81
N LEU A 137 -7.07 2.77 -6.03
CA LEU A 137 -7.77 3.42 -4.93
C LEU A 137 -8.79 2.46 -4.29
N PRO A 138 -8.75 2.25 -2.96
CA PRO A 138 -9.75 1.45 -2.25
C PRO A 138 -11.16 1.98 -2.47
N GLU A 139 -12.15 1.09 -2.43
CA GLU A 139 -13.56 1.48 -2.58
C GLU A 139 -14.03 2.46 -1.54
N SER A 140 -13.67 2.25 -0.28
CA SER A 140 -14.00 3.18 0.81
C SER A 140 -13.41 4.58 0.59
N ALA A 141 -12.18 4.67 0.08
CA ALA A 141 -11.55 5.94 -0.26
C ALA A 141 -12.25 6.62 -1.46
N TRP A 142 -12.63 5.84 -2.48
CA TRP A 142 -13.37 6.33 -3.64
C TRP A 142 -14.77 6.85 -3.26
N LEU A 143 -15.51 6.09 -2.44
CA LEU A 143 -16.83 6.48 -1.93
C LEU A 143 -16.76 7.72 -1.03
N GLY A 144 -15.62 7.97 -0.38
CA GLY A 144 -15.36 9.18 0.39
C GLY A 144 -15.18 10.45 -0.46
N MET A 145 -14.96 10.32 -1.77
CA MET A 145 -14.72 11.42 -2.71
C MET A 145 -15.89 11.54 -3.70
N THR A 146 -17.10 11.81 -3.18
CA THR A 146 -18.35 11.77 -3.95
C THR A 146 -18.44 12.79 -5.09
N ASP A 147 -17.73 13.92 -4.97
CA ASP A 147 -17.63 14.96 -5.99
C ASP A 147 -16.45 14.74 -6.96
N GLY A 148 -15.75 13.61 -6.84
CA GLY A 148 -14.54 13.33 -7.60
C GLY A 148 -13.32 14.12 -7.16
N ARG A 149 -13.37 14.81 -6.02
CA ARG A 149 -12.26 15.57 -5.43
C ARG A 149 -12.07 15.15 -3.98
N GLY A 150 -10.91 15.44 -3.44
CA GLY A 150 -10.63 15.14 -2.05
C GLY A 150 -9.22 15.49 -1.63
N LEU A 151 -8.91 15.03 -0.43
CA LEU A 151 -7.59 15.11 0.17
C LEU A 151 -7.12 13.70 0.47
N ILE A 152 -5.86 13.43 0.15
CA ILE A 152 -5.19 12.19 0.52
C ILE A 152 -3.93 12.55 1.28
N TRP A 153 -3.65 11.79 2.33
CA TRP A 153 -2.40 11.86 3.07
C TRP A 153 -1.40 10.89 2.46
N PHE A 154 -0.17 11.35 2.24
CA PHE A 154 0.92 10.56 1.67
C PHE A 154 2.13 10.54 2.60
N ALA A 155 2.62 9.35 2.90
CA ALA A 155 3.90 9.14 3.57
C ALA A 155 4.90 8.58 2.56
N GLY A 156 6.05 9.25 2.39
CA GLY A 156 7.08 8.89 1.40
C GLY A 156 7.23 9.90 0.24
N ASP A 157 7.87 9.48 -0.84
CA ASP A 157 8.05 10.31 -2.04
C ASP A 157 7.00 9.93 -3.09
N ILE A 158 6.24 10.92 -3.56
CA ILE A 158 5.16 10.71 -4.53
C ILE A 158 5.65 10.13 -5.87
N ARG A 159 6.94 10.23 -6.20
CA ARG A 159 7.50 9.65 -7.43
C ARG A 159 7.79 8.16 -7.31
N PHE A 160 7.86 7.65 -6.08
CA PHE A 160 8.32 6.29 -5.77
C PHE A 160 7.28 5.56 -4.90
N ASN A 161 7.72 4.53 -4.19
CA ASN A 161 6.91 3.81 -3.23
C ASN A 161 6.50 4.73 -2.09
N ALA A 162 5.20 4.86 -1.88
CA ALA A 162 4.60 5.63 -0.81
C ALA A 162 3.41 4.88 -0.22
N VAL A 163 2.99 5.29 0.97
CA VAL A 163 1.75 4.86 1.57
C VAL A 163 0.78 6.04 1.49
N ALA A 164 -0.42 5.79 0.98
CA ALA A 164 -1.50 6.76 0.99
C ALA A 164 -2.55 6.37 2.03
N ALA A 165 -3.23 7.36 2.58
CA ALA A 165 -4.35 7.17 3.48
C ALA A 165 -5.39 8.28 3.29
N MET A 166 -6.64 7.98 3.61
CA MET A 166 -7.64 9.02 3.78
C MET A 166 -7.30 9.89 5.00
N PRO A 167 -7.82 11.13 5.08
CA PRO A 167 -7.68 11.95 6.27
C PRO A 167 -8.14 11.18 7.51
N GLY A 168 -7.28 11.13 8.52
CA GLY A 168 -7.46 10.29 9.72
C GLY A 168 -6.63 9.01 9.72
N GLY A 169 -6.00 8.61 8.61
CA GLY A 169 -5.08 7.46 8.56
C GLY A 169 -5.69 6.12 8.14
N ASP A 170 -7.00 6.08 7.87
CA ASP A 170 -7.74 4.89 7.47
C ASP A 170 -8.87 5.23 6.46
N PRO A 171 -9.09 4.43 5.40
CA PRO A 171 -8.24 3.33 4.93
C PRO A 171 -6.86 3.84 4.50
N TRP A 172 -5.85 2.99 4.66
CA TRP A 172 -4.54 3.19 4.08
C TRP A 172 -4.23 2.13 3.02
N TRP A 173 -3.42 2.48 2.02
CA TRP A 173 -3.06 1.59 0.93
C TRP A 173 -1.67 1.92 0.36
N GLU A 174 -1.09 0.95 -0.33
CA GLU A 174 0.11 1.17 -1.12
C GLU A 174 -0.29 1.81 -2.45
N VAL A 175 0.40 2.89 -2.82
CA VAL A 175 0.17 3.53 -4.10
C VAL A 175 0.98 2.87 -5.20
N GLN A 176 0.35 2.69 -6.36
CA GLN A 176 1.02 2.26 -7.57
C GLN A 176 1.04 3.41 -8.57
N PRO A 177 2.22 3.95 -8.93
CA PRO A 177 2.33 5.01 -9.92
C PRO A 177 1.66 4.61 -11.23
N ALA A 178 0.89 5.53 -11.79
CA ALA A 178 0.24 5.40 -13.09
C ALA A 178 0.74 6.51 -14.03
N PRO A 179 0.73 6.30 -15.35
CA PRO A 179 1.04 7.37 -16.30
C PRO A 179 0.08 8.54 -16.12
N ALA A 180 0.61 9.76 -16.05
CA ALA A 180 -0.22 10.96 -15.97
C ALA A 180 -1.05 11.13 -17.25
N PRO A 181 -2.34 11.48 -17.15
CA PRO A 181 -3.17 11.76 -18.32
C PRO A 181 -2.73 13.05 -19.02
N ALA A 182 -3.06 13.18 -20.31
CA ALA A 182 -2.77 14.39 -21.07
C ALA A 182 -3.49 15.62 -20.47
N PRO A 183 -2.85 16.80 -20.43
CA PRO A 183 -3.44 18.00 -19.84
C PRO A 183 -4.74 18.38 -20.58
N THR A 184 -5.83 18.53 -19.84
CA THR A 184 -7.13 18.91 -20.40
C THR A 184 -7.48 20.35 -19.98
N GLY A 185 -7.43 21.30 -20.92
CA GLY A 185 -8.07 22.64 -20.91
C GLY A 185 -7.88 23.58 -19.69
N ALA A 186 -7.17 24.70 -19.89
CA ALA A 186 -6.71 25.63 -18.85
C ALA A 186 -7.77 26.55 -18.18
N LEU A 187 -8.99 26.69 -18.70
CA LEU A 187 -9.87 27.82 -18.31
C LEU A 187 -10.80 27.59 -17.10
N GLN A 188 -10.94 26.35 -16.62
CA GLN A 188 -11.74 26.02 -15.42
C GLN A 188 -10.89 25.85 -14.14
N ALA A 189 -9.57 25.93 -14.27
CA ALA A 189 -8.62 25.58 -13.22
C ALA A 189 -8.56 26.63 -12.09
N GLU A 190 -8.61 27.93 -12.42
CA GLU A 190 -8.26 29.01 -11.48
C GLU A 190 -9.32 29.23 -10.37
N ILE A 191 -10.62 29.18 -10.71
CA ILE A 191 -11.71 29.26 -9.71
C ILE A 191 -11.76 28.00 -8.85
N GLN A 192 -11.44 26.84 -9.46
CA GLN A 192 -11.34 25.58 -8.73
C GLN A 192 -10.12 25.56 -7.79
N GLU A 193 -9.05 26.27 -8.15
CA GLU A 193 -7.81 26.36 -7.38
C GLU A 193 -8.03 27.06 -6.03
N GLN A 194 -8.73 28.19 -6.03
CA GLN A 194 -8.99 28.93 -4.79
C GLN A 194 -9.88 28.15 -3.82
N LEU A 195 -10.92 27.48 -4.33
CA LEU A 195 -11.84 26.67 -3.50
C LEU A 195 -11.14 25.43 -2.92
N VAL A 196 -10.27 24.77 -3.69
CA VAL A 196 -9.51 23.63 -3.21
C VAL A 196 -8.53 24.07 -2.12
N ARG A 197 -7.85 25.21 -2.31
CA ARG A 197 -6.89 25.73 -1.33
C ARG A 197 -7.55 26.03 0.03
N GLU A 198 -8.71 26.68 0.03
CA GLU A 198 -9.46 26.95 1.26
C GLU A 198 -9.98 25.67 1.94
N ALA A 199 -10.48 24.70 1.16
CA ALA A 199 -10.96 23.43 1.69
C ALA A 199 -9.85 22.59 2.33
N VAL A 200 -8.64 22.60 1.73
CA VAL A 200 -7.44 21.96 2.31
C VAL A 200 -7.10 22.59 3.66
N GLN A 201 -7.10 23.92 3.71
CA GLN A 201 -6.74 24.68 4.92
C GLN A 201 -7.72 24.40 6.07
N PHE A 202 -9.02 24.47 5.79
CA PHE A 202 -10.07 24.22 6.79
C PHE A 202 -10.02 22.80 7.37
N THR A 203 -9.86 21.80 6.50
CA THR A 203 -9.79 20.39 6.94
C THR A 203 -8.57 20.17 7.83
N PHE A 204 -7.45 20.81 7.54
CA PHE A 204 -6.23 20.63 8.33
C PHE A 204 -6.33 21.30 9.71
N ASP A 205 -6.89 22.50 9.78
CA ASP A 205 -7.03 23.21 11.06
C ASP A 205 -7.99 22.49 12.02
N GLN A 206 -9.00 21.78 11.51
CA GLN A 206 -9.87 20.94 12.34
C GLN A 206 -9.23 19.64 12.84
N TRP A 207 -8.29 19.07 12.09
CA TRP A 207 -7.77 17.72 12.37
C TRP A 207 -6.40 17.72 13.07
N PHE A 208 -5.65 18.83 13.01
CA PHE A 208 -4.32 18.95 13.60
C PHE A 208 -4.19 20.06 14.65
N SER A 209 -5.32 20.67 15.09
CA SER A 209 -5.36 21.48 16.31
C SER A 209 -5.49 20.63 17.56
#